data_AF-A0A411DLA5-F1
#
_entry.id   AF-A0A411DLA5-F1
#
_cell.length_a   1.000
_cell.length_b   1.000
_cell.length_c   1.000
_cell.angle_alpha   90.00
_cell.angle_beta   90.00
_cell.angle_gamma   90.00
#
_symmetry.space_group_name_H-M   'P 1'
#
loop_
_entity.id
_entity.type
_entity.pdbx_description
1 polymer ?
#
loop_
_entity_poly.entity_id
_entity_poly.type
_entity_poly.pdbx_seq_one_letter_code
_entity_poly.pdbx_strand_id
1 'polypeptide(L)'
;MQAGPYIFRNLPGLIIEMADSTGSYKFNLYSIKKKSDTLDFENIYKGALIVPQKQLQKVSLDYYNDPLREMKSSNVQAKFIDEKGKEVKPDFREMTKTIQSRLKNIIIR
;
A
#
# COMPACT_ATOMS: atom_id res chain seq x y z
N MET A 1 -5.05 27.63 -11.81
CA MET A 1 -5.80 26.48 -11.25
C MET A 1 -4.99 25.91 -10.10
N GLN A 2 -5.51 25.95 -8.88
CA GLN A 2 -4.81 25.49 -7.67
C GLN A 2 -4.83 23.95 -7.67
N ALA A 3 -3.69 23.32 -7.96
CA ALA A 3 -3.56 21.87 -7.96
C ALA A 3 -3.40 21.38 -6.51
N GLY A 4 -4.51 21.26 -5.80
CA GLY A 4 -4.56 20.50 -4.54
C GLY A 4 -4.21 19.02 -4.77
N PRO A 5 -3.97 18.24 -3.70
CA PRO A 5 -3.75 16.80 -3.79
C PRO A 5 -4.81 16.12 -4.66
N TYR A 6 -4.45 15.03 -5.35
CA TYR A 6 -5.31 14.36 -6.34
C TYR A 6 -6.76 14.15 -5.89
N ILE A 7 -6.96 13.84 -4.60
CA ILE A 7 -8.28 13.57 -3.99
C ILE A 7 -9.06 14.86 -3.65
N PHE A 8 -8.38 16.00 -3.47
CA PHE A 8 -8.95 17.27 -3.03
C PHE A 8 -8.89 18.36 -4.11
N ARG A 9 -8.87 17.96 -5.38
CA ARG A 9 -8.91 18.90 -6.49
C ARG A 9 -10.19 19.74 -6.42
N ASN A 10 -10.08 21.02 -6.78
CA ASN A 10 -11.17 22.01 -6.84
C ASN A 10 -11.75 22.47 -5.49
N LEU A 11 -11.20 22.08 -4.35
CA LEU A 11 -11.55 22.69 -3.06
C LEU A 11 -10.72 23.97 -2.85
N PRO A 12 -11.33 25.16 -2.78
CA PRO A 12 -10.60 26.39 -2.45
C PRO A 12 -10.24 26.39 -0.95
N GLY A 13 -8.96 26.65 -0.65
CA GLY A 13 -8.48 26.81 0.73
C GLY A 13 -7.69 25.62 1.28
N LEU A 14 -7.41 25.67 2.59
CA LEU A 14 -6.62 24.67 3.31
C LEU A 14 -7.54 23.75 4.12
N ILE A 15 -7.37 22.44 3.98
CA ILE A 15 -8.07 21.44 4.79
C ILE A 15 -7.42 21.41 6.19
N ILE A 16 -8.19 21.79 7.22
CA ILE A 16 -7.73 21.80 8.61
C ILE A 16 -8.24 20.61 9.43
N GLU A 17 -9.29 19.95 8.96
CA GLU A 17 -9.88 18.76 9.59
C GLU A 17 -10.41 17.82 8.50
N MET A 18 -10.27 16.52 8.72
CA MET A 18 -10.90 15.49 7.89
C MET A 18 -11.24 14.28 8.77
N ALA A 19 -12.40 13.69 8.52
CA ALA A 19 -12.83 12.45 9.17
C ALA A 19 -13.40 11.50 8.12
N ASP A 20 -13.31 10.19 8.39
CA ASP A 20 -14.03 9.21 7.60
C ASP A 20 -15.53 9.21 7.96
N SER A 21 -16.36 8.66 7.08
CA SER A 21 -17.82 8.63 7.29
C SER A 21 -18.24 7.79 8.49
N THR A 22 -17.39 6.86 8.95
CA THR A 22 -17.66 6.03 10.12
C THR A 22 -17.25 6.69 11.44
N GLY A 23 -16.46 7.78 11.39
CA GLY A 23 -15.89 8.43 12.57
C GLY A 23 -14.76 7.68 13.24
N SER A 24 -14.27 6.59 12.64
CA SER A 24 -13.15 5.78 13.16
C SER A 24 -11.81 6.50 13.04
N TYR A 25 -11.67 7.42 12.08
CA TYR A 25 -10.44 8.14 11.81
C TYR A 25 -10.73 9.63 11.72
N LYS A 26 -10.08 10.41 12.58
CA LYS A 26 -10.14 11.87 12.57
C LYS A 26 -8.74 12.46 12.52
N PHE A 27 -8.49 13.33 11.56
CA PHE A 27 -7.24 14.05 11.39
C PHE A 27 -7.50 15.55 11.54
N ASN A 28 -6.69 16.21 12.35
CA ASN A 28 -6.74 17.65 12.57
C ASN A 28 -5.36 18.25 12.29
N LEU A 29 -5.34 19.43 11.68
CA LEU A 29 -4.14 20.24 11.54
C LEU A 29 -3.68 20.68 12.93
N TYR A 30 -2.54 20.15 13.37
CA TYR A 30 -2.01 20.46 14.69
C TYR A 30 -1.27 21.80 14.74
N SER A 31 -0.45 22.10 13.73
CA SER A 31 0.30 23.37 13.67
C SER A 31 0.77 23.70 12.26
N ILE A 32 0.87 24.99 11.95
CA ILE A 32 1.58 25.50 10.77
C ILE A 32 2.86 26.15 11.27
N LYS A 33 4.02 25.72 10.76
CA LYS A 33 5.33 26.29 11.10
C LYS A 33 5.97 26.86 9.85
N LYS A 34 6.45 28.10 9.93
CA LYS A 34 7.27 28.69 8.88
C LYS A 34 8.65 28.04 8.95
N LYS A 35 9.09 27.43 7.85
CA LYS A 35 10.44 26.87 7.72
C LYS A 35 11.26 27.75 6.79
N SER A 36 12.50 28.05 7.17
CA SER A 36 13.46 28.81 6.34
C SER A 36 14.11 27.94 5.27
N ASP A 37 14.26 26.64 5.55
CA ASP A 37 14.96 25.71 4.68
C ASP A 37 13.99 25.16 3.63
N THR A 38 14.47 25.07 2.39
CA THR A 38 13.75 24.36 1.33
C THR A 38 13.55 22.91 1.76
N LEU A 39 12.31 22.43 1.64
CA LEU A 39 12.05 21.01 1.72
C LEU A 39 12.73 20.37 0.51
N ASP A 40 13.80 19.62 0.77
CA ASP A 40 14.52 18.87 -0.25
C ASP A 40 13.71 17.64 -0.66
N PHE A 41 12.68 17.89 -1.46
CA PHE A 41 11.89 16.86 -2.11
C PHE A 41 12.67 16.22 -3.28
N GLU A 42 13.75 16.85 -3.76
CA GLU A 42 14.56 16.34 -4.88
C GLU A 42 15.27 15.03 -4.48
N ASN A 43 15.73 14.94 -3.25
CA ASN A 43 16.37 13.72 -2.74
C ASN A 43 15.41 12.60 -2.35
N ILE A 44 14.09 12.81 -2.29
CA ILE A 44 13.13 11.75 -1.93
C ILE A 44 13.17 10.58 -2.92
N TYR A 45 13.45 10.88 -4.19
CA TYR A 45 13.54 9.87 -5.24
C TYR A 45 14.98 9.47 -5.56
N LYS A 46 15.97 9.89 -4.76
CA LYS A 46 17.36 9.52 -4.98
C LYS A 46 17.52 8.01 -4.80
N GLY A 47 17.89 7.32 -5.89
CA GLY A 47 17.98 5.86 -5.92
C GLY A 47 16.64 5.15 -6.15
N ALA A 48 15.55 5.89 -6.42
CA ALA A 48 14.28 5.30 -6.80
C ALA A 48 14.38 4.68 -8.21
N LEU A 49 13.74 3.53 -8.37
CA LEU A 49 13.60 2.90 -9.69
C LEU A 49 12.51 3.62 -10.48
N ILE A 50 12.85 4.12 -11.67
CA ILE A 50 11.86 4.67 -12.60
C ILE A 50 11.10 3.52 -13.23
N VAL A 51 9.84 3.34 -12.82
CA VAL A 51 8.96 2.27 -13.32
C VAL A 51 7.85 2.88 -14.17
N PRO A 52 7.75 2.55 -15.46
CA PRO A 52 6.61 2.93 -16.28
C PRO A 52 5.30 2.40 -15.69
N GLN A 53 4.23 3.19 -15.74
CA GLN A 53 2.92 2.81 -15.18
C GLN A 53 2.43 1.43 -15.67
N LYS A 54 2.67 1.10 -16.93
CA LYS A 54 2.33 -0.22 -17.51
C LYS A 54 3.08 -1.37 -16.84
N GLN A 55 4.35 -1.17 -16.49
CA GLN A 55 5.14 -2.18 -15.79
C GLN A 55 4.65 -2.35 -14.36
N LEU A 56 4.33 -1.25 -13.68
CA LEU A 56 3.75 -1.31 -12.33
C LEU A 56 2.42 -2.07 -12.33
N GLN A 57 1.53 -1.78 -13.27
CA GLN A 57 0.26 -2.50 -13.44
C GLN A 57 0.49 -4.00 -13.68
N LYS A 58 1.45 -4.34 -14.54
CA LYS A 58 1.80 -5.73 -14.82
C LYS A 58 2.27 -6.44 -13.56
N VAL A 59 3.21 -5.87 -12.81
CA VAL A 59 3.74 -6.47 -11.58
C VAL A 59 2.63 -6.66 -10.53
N SER A 60 1.73 -5.68 -10.38
CA SER A 60 0.57 -5.79 -9.50
C SER A 60 -0.37 -6.93 -9.90
N LEU A 61 -0.62 -7.10 -11.21
CA LEU A 61 -1.46 -8.19 -11.72
C LEU A 61 -0.78 -9.55 -11.59
N ASP A 62 0.51 -9.64 -11.90
CA ASP A 62 1.31 -10.86 -11.76
C ASP A 62 1.31 -11.33 -10.29
N TYR A 63 1.47 -10.39 -9.34
CA TYR A 63 1.37 -10.68 -7.91
C TYR A 63 -0.04 -11.09 -7.48
N TYR A 64 -1.09 -10.48 -8.03
CA TYR A 64 -2.47 -10.91 -7.77
C TYR A 64 -2.73 -12.34 -8.28
N ASN A 65 -2.20 -12.69 -9.45
CA ASN A 65 -2.40 -14.00 -10.07
C ASN A 65 -1.67 -15.12 -9.32
N ASP A 66 -0.46 -14.86 -8.82
CA ASP A 66 0.30 -15.82 -8.01
C ASP A 66 1.05 -15.15 -6.84
N PRO A 67 0.34 -14.82 -5.73
CA PRO A 67 0.92 -14.09 -4.61
C PRO A 67 1.98 -14.89 -3.84
N LEU A 68 2.00 -16.22 -4.02
CA LEU A 68 2.90 -17.13 -3.33
C LEU A 68 3.94 -17.74 -4.28
N ARG A 69 4.12 -17.16 -5.47
CA ARG A 69 5.06 -17.63 -6.50
C ARG A 69 6.46 -17.90 -5.95
N GLU A 70 7.01 -16.95 -5.20
CA GLU A 70 8.36 -17.06 -4.63
C GLU A 70 8.44 -18.13 -3.54
N MET A 71 7.40 -18.30 -2.72
CA MET A 71 7.35 -19.37 -1.71
C MET A 71 7.23 -20.77 -2.34
N LYS A 72 6.63 -20.86 -3.52
CA LYS A 72 6.50 -22.12 -4.29
C LYS A 72 7.77 -22.43 -5.10
N SER A 73 8.46 -21.40 -5.60
CA SER A 73 9.64 -21.55 -6.48
C SER A 73 10.95 -21.72 -5.73
N SER A 74 11.04 -21.17 -4.53
CA SER A 74 12.21 -21.33 -3.67
C SER A 74 12.10 -22.62 -2.86
N ASN A 75 13.23 -23.29 -2.63
CA ASN A 75 13.34 -24.37 -1.63
C ASN A 75 13.26 -23.81 -0.20
N VAL A 76 12.36 -22.86 0.06
CA VAL A 76 12.15 -22.29 1.38
C VAL A 76 11.61 -23.40 2.28
N GLN A 77 12.50 -23.93 3.12
CA GLN A 77 12.16 -24.85 4.21
C GLN A 77 11.47 -24.08 5.34
N ALA A 78 10.35 -23.42 5.04
CA ALA A 78 9.52 -22.78 6.05
C ALA A 78 8.72 -23.85 6.80
N LYS A 79 8.93 -23.94 8.11
CA LYS A 79 8.05 -24.69 9.01
C LYS A 79 6.85 -23.80 9.34
N PHE A 80 5.65 -24.27 8.98
CA PHE A 80 4.41 -23.60 9.36
C PHE A 80 3.95 -24.19 10.67
N ILE A 81 3.69 -23.35 11.67
CA ILE A 81 3.20 -23.76 12.99
C ILE A 81 1.79 -23.22 13.21
N ASP A 82 0.94 -24.01 13.84
CA ASP A 82 -0.37 -23.55 14.31
C ASP A 82 -0.26 -22.72 15.59
N GLU A 83 -1.38 -22.15 16.05
CA GLU A 83 -1.47 -21.36 17.30
C GLU A 83 -1.04 -22.15 18.55
N LYS A 84 -0.92 -23.48 18.45
CA LYS A 84 -0.52 -24.40 19.52
C LYS A 84 0.94 -24.87 19.35
N GLY A 85 1.67 -24.31 18.39
CA GLY A 85 3.08 -24.62 18.11
C GLY A 85 3.33 -25.94 17.39
N LYS A 86 2.30 -26.59 16.83
CA LYS A 86 2.46 -27.82 16.04
C LYS A 86 2.76 -27.51 14.58
N GLU A 87 3.68 -28.27 14.00
CA GLU A 87 3.95 -28.19 12.56
C GLU A 87 2.71 -28.60 11.76
N VAL A 88 2.29 -27.73 10.85
CA VAL A 88 1.16 -27.94 9.95
C VAL A 88 1.62 -27.82 8.50
N LYS A 89 0.92 -28.52 7.59
CA LYS A 89 1.10 -28.29 6.16
C LYS A 89 0.24 -27.09 5.75
N PRO A 90 0.82 -26.04 5.17
CA PRO A 90 0.05 -24.89 4.71
C PRO A 90 -0.87 -25.29 3.55
N ASP A 91 -2.13 -24.85 3.60
CA ASP A 91 -3.00 -24.89 2.43
C ASP A 91 -2.75 -23.65 1.57
N PHE A 92 -1.81 -23.79 0.63
CA PHE A 92 -1.46 -22.72 -0.30
C PHE A 92 -2.63 -22.23 -1.15
N ARG A 93 -3.66 -23.06 -1.37
CA ARG A 93 -4.84 -22.67 -2.14
C ARG A 93 -5.71 -21.71 -1.34
N GLU A 94 -5.99 -22.02 -0.08
CA GLU A 94 -6.77 -21.13 0.79
C GLU A 94 -6.00 -19.86 1.14
N MET A 95 -4.68 -19.94 1.32
CA MET A 95 -3.83 -18.76 1.48
C MET A 95 -3.88 -17.85 0.24
N THR A 96 -3.78 -18.44 -0.96
CA THR A 96 -3.87 -17.69 -2.22
C THR A 96 -5.21 -16.95 -2.31
N LYS A 97 -6.33 -17.62 -2.06
CA LYS A 97 -7.67 -16.99 -2.07
C LYS A 97 -7.78 -15.84 -1.07
N THR A 98 -7.25 -16.03 0.13
CA THR A 98 -7.27 -15.01 1.20
C THR A 98 -6.49 -13.77 0.78
N ILE A 99 -5.29 -13.96 0.22
CA ILE A 99 -4.47 -12.85 -0.27
C ILE A 99 -5.15 -12.14 -1.45
N GLN A 100 -5.65 -12.89 -2.43
CA GLN A 100 -6.40 -12.33 -3.56
C GLN A 100 -7.61 -11.51 -3.12
N SER A 101 -8.37 -11.99 -2.12
CA SER A 101 -9.53 -11.27 -1.59
C SER A 101 -9.14 -9.93 -0.95
N ARG A 102 -8.02 -9.89 -0.22
CA ARG A 102 -7.46 -8.65 0.32
C ARG A 102 -6.97 -7.70 -0.78
N LEU A 103 -6.23 -8.22 -1.76
CA LEU A 103 -5.69 -7.43 -2.86
C LEU A 103 -6.78 -6.85 -3.77
N LYS A 104 -7.88 -7.58 -3.99
CA LYS A 104 -9.03 -7.10 -4.78
C LYS A 104 -9.61 -5.79 -4.22
N ASN A 105 -9.62 -5.64 -2.89
CA ASN A 105 -10.11 -4.43 -2.22
C ASN A 105 -9.16 -3.23 -2.34
N ILE A 106 -7.89 -3.48 -2.72
CA ILE A 106 -6.84 -2.46 -2.84
C ILE A 106 -6.64 -2.05 -4.31
N ILE A 107 -6.68 -3.02 -5.24
CA ILE A 107 -6.37 -2.81 -6.67
C ILE A 107 -7.59 -2.30 -7.45
N ILE A 108 -8.83 -2.58 -7.00
CA ILE A 108 -10.08 -2.18 -7.68
C ILE A 108 -10.75 -0.97 -7.00
N ARG A 109 -9.97 -0.09 -6.36
CA ARG A 109 -10.46 1.21 -5.89
C ARG A 109 -10.10 2.33 -6.86
#